data_AF-A0A8T6N3Z2-F1
#
_entry.id   AF-A0A8T6N3Z2-F1
#
_cell.length_a   1.000
_cell.length_b   1.000
_cell.length_c   1.000
_cell.angle_alpha   90.00
_cell.angle_beta   90.00
_cell.angle_gamma   90.00
#
_symmetry.space_group_name_H-M   'P 1'
#
loop_
_entity.id
_entity.type
_entity.pdbx_description
1 polymer ?
#
loop_
_entity_poly.entity_id
_entity_poly.type
_entity_poly.pdbx_seq_one_letter_code
_entity_poly.pdbx_strand_id
1 'polypeptide(L)'
;MKLSSLVAYRNEIAQHSVSRSSARMFKTVQDLINDVRSNSVASEHDKIRFGEGTYAEQAERDKALLDDAVATAQQNLDFYLEQLDLAIQQQGQQYLNHSREDFDTGWKHDDVQVISKRELQYTKELADLFRSRLAIYADWRYPGLCVGPMRTEFTDELISNDPLYVADIDQRLIDPFLDQQNQTYRHRVRPYVIQPWDWNRRLFRDLPEGQFGLVFIANYFEYLPLDGIKSMLTEVHALLRPGGTCVFTFNDCDNYQNIKLCEHHYKSYTPGGMMVDECQQLGYKVTHKHDHSFGFGWMEITKRGALKTLKGGQALAQIRSTVPGAPIPTETYSKEDIKRIRQEAIDLKIDTKLAIKSGAISTDKLQLLIQKRKRAEQKKLTDAQRLAQAQKWTARNMGYIQGQCVAFNQQMWMAMHDIEPKQRFDRTDWQLVK
;
A
#
# COMPACT_ATOMS: atom_id res chain seq x y z
N MET A 1 -22.03 -28.00 20.18
CA MET A 1 -22.21 -26.54 20.40
C MET A 1 -22.00 -25.86 19.06
N LYS A 2 -22.72 -24.77 18.73
CA LYS A 2 -22.45 -24.01 17.50
C LYS A 2 -21.11 -23.29 17.62
N LEU A 3 -20.35 -23.16 16.53
CA LEU A 3 -19.04 -22.50 16.54
C LEU A 3 -19.18 -21.02 16.93
N SER A 4 -20.25 -20.36 16.48
CA SER A 4 -20.55 -18.99 16.88
C SER A 4 -20.73 -18.85 18.40
N SER A 5 -21.31 -19.85 19.08
CA SER A 5 -21.46 -19.83 20.53
C SER A 5 -20.13 -19.98 21.25
N LEU A 6 -19.24 -20.85 20.76
CA LEU A 6 -17.89 -21.01 21.33
C LEU A 6 -17.06 -19.74 21.19
N VAL A 7 -17.07 -19.12 20.00
CA VAL A 7 -16.32 -17.87 19.77
C VAL A 7 -16.92 -16.70 20.54
N ALA A 8 -18.25 -16.63 20.67
CA ALA A 8 -18.90 -15.62 21.52
C ALA A 8 -18.43 -15.74 22.97
N TYR A 9 -18.43 -16.96 23.51
CA TYR A 9 -18.00 -17.25 24.88
C TYR A 9 -16.51 -16.95 25.09
N ARG A 10 -15.65 -17.35 24.15
CA ARG A 10 -14.22 -17.01 24.15
C ARG A 10 -13.99 -15.50 24.13
N ASN A 11 -14.73 -14.76 23.30
CA ASN A 11 -14.62 -13.30 23.20
C ASN A 11 -15.12 -12.58 24.45
N GLU A 12 -16.14 -13.12 25.14
CA GLU A 12 -16.62 -12.62 26.44
C GLU A 12 -15.55 -12.83 27.52
N ILE A 13 -14.99 -14.04 27.62
CA ILE A 13 -13.96 -14.36 28.61
C ILE A 13 -12.69 -13.52 28.39
N ALA A 14 -12.26 -13.35 27.15
CA ALA A 14 -11.06 -12.58 26.82
C ALA A 14 -11.13 -11.10 27.22
N GLN A 15 -12.34 -10.55 27.45
CA GLN A 15 -12.50 -9.18 27.99
C GLN A 15 -12.13 -9.08 29.46
N HIS A 16 -12.16 -10.20 30.20
CA HIS A 16 -11.77 -10.25 31.59
C HIS A 16 -10.27 -10.43 31.70
N SER A 17 -9.56 -9.45 32.27
CA SER A 17 -8.17 -9.62 32.68
C SER A 17 -8.10 -9.55 34.20
N VAL A 18 -7.70 -10.67 34.82
CA VAL A 18 -7.51 -10.76 36.28
C VAL A 18 -6.45 -9.74 36.72
N SER A 19 -5.38 -9.62 35.93
CA SER A 19 -4.29 -8.67 36.18
C SER A 19 -4.74 -7.21 36.12
N ARG A 20 -5.57 -6.82 35.14
CA ARG A 20 -6.09 -5.45 35.07
C ARG A 20 -7.06 -5.13 36.21
N SER A 21 -7.93 -6.07 36.54
CA SER A 21 -8.92 -5.90 37.62
C SER A 21 -8.27 -5.83 39.01
N SER A 22 -7.15 -6.54 39.21
CA SER A 22 -6.40 -6.58 40.49
C SER A 22 -5.46 -5.39 40.69
N ALA A 23 -5.07 -4.66 39.64
CA ALA A 23 -4.14 -3.53 39.73
C ALA A 23 -4.56 -2.46 40.76
N ARG A 24 -5.86 -2.14 40.85
CA ARG A 24 -6.37 -1.18 41.84
C ARG A 24 -6.24 -1.71 43.27
N MET A 25 -6.52 -3.00 43.48
CA MET A 25 -6.37 -3.66 44.77
C MET A 25 -4.91 -3.66 45.21
N PHE A 26 -3.97 -4.02 44.31
CA PHE A 26 -2.53 -3.97 44.61
C PHE A 26 -2.05 -2.58 44.99
N LYS A 27 -2.53 -1.55 44.30
CA LYS A 27 -2.21 -0.16 44.66
C LYS A 27 -2.69 0.17 46.07
N THR A 28 -3.94 -0.15 46.41
CA THR A 28 -4.48 0.09 47.75
C THR A 28 -3.72 -0.65 48.85
N VAL A 29 -3.35 -1.91 48.62
CA VAL A 29 -2.51 -2.68 49.56
C VAL A 29 -1.13 -2.03 49.72
N GLN A 30 -0.52 -1.57 48.62
CA GLN A 30 0.77 -0.90 48.66
C GLN A 30 0.72 0.44 49.39
N ASP A 31 -0.33 1.23 49.17
CA ASP A 31 -0.54 2.51 49.85
C ASP A 31 -0.72 2.28 51.37
N LEU A 32 -1.49 1.26 51.78
CA LEU A 32 -1.64 0.86 53.18
C LEU A 32 -0.30 0.47 53.83
N ILE A 33 0.51 -0.33 53.13
CA ILE A 33 1.86 -0.72 53.61
C ILE A 33 2.73 0.53 53.82
N ASN A 34 2.66 1.49 52.90
CA ASN A 34 3.42 2.74 53.00
C ASN A 34 2.92 3.61 54.17
N ASP A 35 1.60 3.72 54.36
CA ASP A 35 1.00 4.47 55.47
C ASP A 35 1.35 3.87 56.83
N VAL A 36 1.34 2.55 56.96
CA VAL A 36 1.76 1.84 58.18
C VAL A 36 3.24 2.09 58.47
N ARG A 37 4.08 2.19 57.43
CA ARG A 37 5.50 2.52 57.58
C ARG A 37 5.73 3.98 57.96
N SER A 38 4.97 4.91 57.39
CA SER A 38 5.15 6.35 57.62
C SER A 38 4.50 6.85 58.91
N ASN A 39 3.42 6.21 59.38
CA ASN A 39 2.70 6.60 60.61
C ASN A 39 3.31 6.05 61.90
N SER A 40 4.64 5.89 61.99
CA SER A 40 5.29 5.82 63.30
C SER A 40 5.13 7.18 63.99
N VAL A 41 4.03 7.37 64.73
CA VAL A 41 3.70 8.63 65.39
C VAL A 41 4.81 8.99 66.38
N ALA A 42 5.59 10.01 66.04
CA ALA A 42 6.49 10.68 66.96
C ALA A 42 5.66 11.62 67.84
N SER A 43 5.01 11.09 68.87
CA SER A 43 4.62 11.90 70.03
C SER A 43 5.72 11.75 71.08
N GLU A 44 6.13 12.85 71.69
CA GLU A 44 7.27 12.91 72.61
C GLU A 44 7.08 12.10 73.90
N HIS A 45 5.88 11.54 74.18
CA HIS A 45 5.58 10.93 75.49
C HIS A 45 4.94 9.54 75.54
N ASP A 46 4.64 8.89 74.42
CA ASP A 46 4.43 7.43 74.43
C ASP A 46 4.47 6.96 72.99
N LYS A 47 5.58 6.34 72.60
CA LYS A 47 5.65 5.64 71.31
C LYS A 47 4.70 4.45 71.40
N ILE A 48 3.45 4.65 70.98
CA ILE A 48 2.58 3.52 70.64
C ILE A 48 3.21 2.87 69.40
N ARG A 49 4.16 1.96 69.64
CA ARG A 49 4.76 1.08 68.64
C ARG A 49 3.71 0.04 68.29
N PHE A 50 2.71 0.41 67.48
CA PHE A 50 1.87 -0.58 66.82
C PHE A 50 2.77 -1.39 65.88
N GLY A 51 3.36 -2.46 66.41
CA GLY A 51 4.23 -3.44 65.76
C GLY A 51 5.36 -2.84 64.94
N GLU A 52 6.45 -2.42 65.61
CA GLU A 52 7.76 -2.42 64.95
C GLU A 52 8.05 -3.88 64.49
N GLY A 53 8.18 -4.10 63.18
CA GLY A 53 8.51 -5.39 62.56
C GLY A 53 7.31 -6.25 62.14
N THR A 54 6.34 -6.52 63.01
CA THR A 54 5.37 -7.61 62.74
C THR A 54 4.27 -7.31 61.73
N TYR A 55 3.61 -6.13 61.79
CA TYR A 55 2.44 -5.86 60.94
C TYR A 55 2.81 -5.46 59.51
N ALA A 56 3.88 -4.68 59.32
CA ALA A 56 4.36 -4.32 57.99
C ALA A 56 4.89 -5.56 57.25
N GLU A 57 5.65 -6.42 57.92
CA GLU A 57 6.09 -7.70 57.34
C GLU A 57 4.91 -8.63 57.04
N GLN A 58 3.89 -8.69 57.91
CA GLN A 58 2.69 -9.48 57.65
C GLN A 58 1.95 -8.94 56.41
N ALA A 59 1.77 -7.63 56.30
CA ALA A 59 1.13 -7.01 55.14
C ALA A 59 1.94 -7.25 53.84
N GLU A 60 3.27 -7.28 53.90
CA GLU A 60 4.11 -7.65 52.76
C GLU A 60 3.98 -9.13 52.38
N ARG A 61 3.90 -10.04 53.36
CA ARG A 61 3.63 -11.46 53.11
C ARG A 61 2.25 -11.66 52.49
N ASP A 62 1.22 -11.00 53.02
CA ASP A 62 -0.15 -11.08 52.50
C ASP A 62 -0.23 -10.53 51.07
N LYS A 63 0.49 -9.43 50.78
CA LYS A 63 0.63 -8.90 49.43
C LYS A 63 1.30 -9.91 48.49
N ALA A 64 2.41 -10.53 48.90
CA ALA A 64 3.10 -11.53 48.08
C ALA A 64 2.21 -12.76 47.79
N LEU A 65 1.43 -13.21 48.78
CA LEU A 65 0.45 -14.29 48.58
C LEU A 65 -0.67 -13.86 47.60
N LEU A 66 -1.11 -12.61 47.66
CA LEU A 66 -2.08 -12.06 46.73
C LEU A 66 -1.53 -11.94 45.31
N ASP A 67 -0.28 -11.51 45.16
CA ASP A 67 0.43 -11.44 43.88
C ASP A 67 0.51 -12.83 43.23
N ASP A 68 0.89 -13.85 44.00
CA ASP A 68 0.96 -15.24 43.55
C ASP A 68 -0.41 -15.83 43.18
N ALA A 69 -1.45 -15.54 43.99
CA ALA A 69 -2.82 -15.97 43.71
C ALA A 69 -3.38 -15.34 42.43
N VAL A 70 -3.12 -14.06 42.19
CA VAL A 70 -3.52 -13.36 40.96
C VAL A 70 -2.76 -13.90 39.75
N ALA A 71 -1.46 -14.14 39.88
CA ALA A 71 -0.65 -14.74 38.82
C ALA A 71 -1.18 -16.14 38.46
N THR A 72 -1.47 -16.97 39.45
CA THR A 72 -2.06 -18.30 39.27
C THR A 72 -3.45 -18.23 38.61
N ALA A 73 -4.30 -17.30 39.04
CA ALA A 73 -5.62 -17.11 38.43
C ALA A 73 -5.52 -16.64 36.96
N GLN A 74 -4.56 -15.77 36.65
CA GLN A 74 -4.27 -15.35 35.28
C GLN A 74 -3.77 -16.53 34.43
N GLN A 75 -2.85 -17.35 34.93
CA GLN A 75 -2.37 -18.55 34.24
C GLN A 75 -3.49 -19.55 33.96
N ASN A 76 -4.40 -19.77 34.92
CA ASN A 76 -5.55 -20.63 34.75
C ASN A 76 -6.52 -20.09 33.67
N LEU A 77 -6.71 -18.78 33.64
CA LEU A 77 -7.53 -18.11 32.62
C LEU A 77 -6.91 -18.25 31.23
N ASP A 78 -5.60 -18.01 31.12
CA ASP A 78 -4.85 -18.13 29.87
C ASP A 78 -4.90 -19.57 29.35
N PHE A 79 -4.66 -20.56 30.23
CA PHE A 79 -4.83 -21.98 29.91
C PHE A 79 -6.24 -22.31 29.42
N TYR A 80 -7.28 -21.77 30.08
CA TYR A 80 -8.66 -21.98 29.65
C TYR A 80 -8.95 -21.39 28.27
N LEU A 81 -8.44 -20.18 27.98
CA LEU A 81 -8.54 -19.55 26.67
C LEU A 81 -7.81 -20.38 25.59
N GLU A 82 -6.64 -20.95 25.89
CA GLU A 82 -5.94 -21.86 24.98
C GLU A 82 -6.77 -23.12 24.67
N GLN A 83 -7.42 -23.71 25.68
CA GLN A 83 -8.31 -24.86 25.45
C GLN A 83 -9.51 -24.49 24.58
N LEU A 84 -10.07 -23.29 24.75
CA LEU A 84 -11.14 -22.78 23.88
C LEU A 84 -10.66 -22.57 22.44
N ASP A 85 -9.48 -21.98 22.26
CA ASP A 85 -8.90 -21.73 20.93
C ASP A 85 -8.61 -23.06 20.21
N LEU A 86 -8.14 -24.10 20.91
CA LEU A 86 -8.00 -25.45 20.37
C LEU A 86 -9.35 -26.06 19.95
N ALA A 87 -10.39 -25.92 20.76
CA ALA A 87 -11.72 -26.41 20.43
C ALA A 87 -12.32 -25.67 19.22
N ILE A 88 -12.12 -24.35 19.13
CA ILE A 88 -12.52 -23.51 18.00
C ILE A 88 -11.79 -23.97 16.74
N GLN A 89 -10.48 -24.23 16.80
CA GLN A 89 -9.71 -24.71 15.65
C GLN A 89 -10.19 -26.07 15.15
N GLN A 90 -10.42 -27.02 16.05
CA GLN A 90 -10.90 -28.36 15.71
C GLN A 90 -12.27 -28.31 15.03
N GLN A 91 -13.20 -27.51 15.58
CA GLN A 91 -14.54 -27.37 15.01
C GLN A 91 -14.52 -26.52 13.72
N GLY A 92 -13.66 -25.49 13.64
CA GLY A 92 -13.51 -24.60 12.50
C GLY A 92 -13.12 -25.34 11.21
N GLN A 93 -12.41 -26.47 11.32
CA GLN A 93 -12.06 -27.29 10.15
C GLN A 93 -13.30 -27.79 9.38
N GLN A 94 -14.40 -28.10 10.08
CA GLN A 94 -15.65 -28.50 9.43
C GLN A 94 -16.26 -27.33 8.64
N TYR A 95 -16.18 -26.12 9.17
CA TYR A 95 -16.70 -24.91 8.52
C TYR A 95 -15.88 -24.49 7.30
N LEU A 96 -14.56 -24.71 7.31
CA LEU A 96 -13.72 -24.55 6.12
C LEU A 96 -14.18 -25.48 5.00
N ASN A 97 -14.47 -26.74 5.32
CA ASN A 97 -14.96 -27.72 4.34
C ASN A 97 -16.35 -27.33 3.82
N HIS A 98 -17.28 -26.97 4.71
CA HIS A 98 -18.62 -26.52 4.30
C HIS A 98 -18.57 -25.27 3.42
N SER A 99 -17.69 -24.31 3.72
CA SER A 99 -17.55 -23.09 2.89
C SER A 99 -17.08 -23.42 1.48
N ARG A 100 -16.23 -24.44 1.34
CA ARG A 100 -15.81 -24.95 0.03
C ARG A 100 -16.95 -25.63 -0.71
N GLU A 101 -17.74 -26.45 -0.01
CA GLU A 101 -18.91 -27.12 -0.58
C GLU A 101 -19.98 -26.10 -1.02
N ASP A 102 -20.30 -25.10 -0.19
CA ASP A 102 -21.23 -24.01 -0.49
C ASP A 102 -20.79 -23.24 -1.74
N PHE A 103 -19.49 -22.98 -1.85
CA PHE A 103 -18.93 -22.32 -3.02
C PHE A 103 -19.02 -23.17 -4.28
N ASP A 104 -18.58 -24.43 -4.22
CA ASP A 104 -18.54 -25.32 -5.38
C ASP A 104 -19.95 -25.72 -5.88
N THR A 105 -20.94 -25.80 -4.99
CA THR A 105 -22.32 -26.20 -5.33
C THR A 105 -23.25 -25.01 -5.61
N GLY A 106 -22.98 -23.85 -5.02
CA GLY A 106 -23.84 -22.66 -5.10
C GLY A 106 -23.12 -21.46 -5.69
N TRP A 107 -22.33 -20.74 -4.88
CA TRP A 107 -21.90 -19.36 -5.20
C TRP A 107 -21.07 -19.23 -6.48
N LYS A 108 -20.32 -20.26 -6.87
CA LYS A 108 -19.57 -20.28 -8.14
C LYS A 108 -20.48 -20.22 -9.37
N HIS A 109 -21.74 -20.64 -9.22
CA HIS A 109 -22.74 -20.74 -10.27
C HIS A 109 -23.81 -19.63 -10.21
N ASP A 110 -23.68 -18.70 -9.27
CA ASP A 110 -24.60 -17.57 -9.15
C ASP A 110 -24.61 -16.73 -10.42
N ASP A 111 -25.80 -16.34 -10.85
CA ASP A 111 -25.96 -15.45 -11.99
C ASP A 111 -25.64 -13.98 -11.63
N VAL A 112 -25.59 -13.15 -12.68
CA VAL A 112 -25.33 -11.71 -12.56
C VAL A 112 -26.34 -11.00 -11.66
N GLN A 113 -27.62 -11.43 -11.63
CA GLN A 113 -28.69 -10.79 -10.86
C GLN A 113 -28.58 -11.08 -9.37
N VAL A 114 -28.17 -12.30 -9.01
CA VAL A 114 -27.88 -12.68 -7.62
C VAL A 114 -26.64 -11.93 -7.14
N ILE A 115 -25.59 -11.94 -7.96
CA ILE A 115 -24.33 -11.25 -7.67
C ILE A 115 -24.56 -9.76 -7.41
N SER A 116 -25.33 -9.08 -8.25
CA SER A 116 -25.54 -7.63 -8.17
C SER A 116 -26.35 -7.20 -6.95
N LYS A 117 -27.06 -8.12 -6.28
CA LYS A 117 -27.88 -7.85 -5.09
C LYS A 117 -27.12 -8.06 -3.78
N ARG A 118 -25.86 -8.49 -3.85
CA ARG A 118 -25.04 -8.69 -2.65
C ARG A 118 -24.64 -7.32 -2.09
N GLU A 119 -24.96 -7.08 -0.83
CA GLU A 119 -24.65 -5.84 -0.14
C GLU A 119 -23.81 -6.11 1.11
N LEU A 120 -22.84 -5.23 1.35
CA LEU A 120 -22.11 -5.19 2.61
C LEU A 120 -22.88 -4.34 3.62
N GLN A 121 -22.96 -4.81 4.85
CA GLN A 121 -23.61 -4.10 5.94
C GLN A 121 -22.55 -3.36 6.77
N TYR A 122 -22.67 -2.04 6.83
CA TYR A 122 -21.79 -1.19 7.62
C TYR A 122 -22.52 0.10 8.02
N THR A 123 -22.01 0.78 9.04
CA THR A 123 -22.48 2.11 9.41
C THR A 123 -21.80 3.18 8.55
N LYS A 124 -22.37 4.39 8.52
CA LYS A 124 -21.79 5.52 7.79
C LYS A 124 -20.38 5.85 8.28
N GLU A 125 -20.16 5.84 9.59
CA GLU A 125 -18.86 6.14 10.20
C GLU A 125 -17.80 5.14 9.75
N LEU A 126 -18.19 3.87 9.60
CA LEU A 126 -17.30 2.82 9.14
C LEU A 126 -16.97 2.95 7.66
N ALA A 127 -17.97 3.30 6.84
CA ALA A 127 -17.76 3.64 5.43
C ALA A 127 -16.80 4.82 5.28
N ASP A 128 -17.00 5.91 6.03
CA ASP A 128 -16.15 7.10 5.99
C ASP A 128 -14.70 6.77 6.40
N LEU A 129 -14.53 5.93 7.43
CA LEU A 129 -13.22 5.42 7.82
C LEU A 129 -12.58 4.61 6.69
N PHE A 130 -13.33 3.68 6.08
CA PHE A 130 -12.82 2.83 5.01
C PHE A 130 -12.42 3.64 3.77
N ARG A 131 -13.25 4.60 3.34
CA ARG A 131 -12.94 5.55 2.25
C ARG A 131 -11.65 6.31 2.53
N SER A 132 -11.52 6.83 3.75
CA SER A 132 -10.31 7.56 4.18
C SER A 132 -9.06 6.68 4.12
N ARG A 133 -9.17 5.40 4.48
CA ARG A 133 -8.07 4.43 4.36
C ARG A 133 -7.74 4.12 2.90
N LEU A 134 -8.73 3.85 2.07
CA LEU A 134 -8.56 3.50 0.67
C LEU A 134 -7.90 4.64 -0.13
N ALA A 135 -8.31 5.89 0.13
CA ALA A 135 -7.77 7.07 -0.52
C ALA A 135 -6.25 7.28 -0.29
N ILE A 136 -5.68 6.73 0.79
CA ILE A 136 -4.23 6.79 1.05
C ILE A 136 -3.43 6.10 -0.06
N TYR A 137 -3.99 5.06 -0.68
CA TYR A 137 -3.32 4.24 -1.68
C TYR A 137 -3.66 4.61 -3.13
N ALA A 138 -4.72 5.38 -3.34
CA ALA A 138 -5.13 5.82 -4.66
C ALA A 138 -4.20 6.95 -5.17
N ASP A 139 -3.46 6.67 -6.23
CA ASP A 139 -2.42 7.56 -6.73
C ASP A 139 -2.31 7.47 -8.25
N TRP A 140 -2.44 8.60 -8.93
CA TRP A 140 -2.35 8.73 -10.39
C TRP A 140 -1.01 8.25 -10.97
N ARG A 141 0.04 8.23 -10.14
CA ARG A 141 1.36 7.77 -10.55
C ARG A 141 1.40 6.28 -10.85
N TYR A 142 0.43 5.52 -10.35
CA TYR A 142 0.39 4.07 -10.46
C TYR A 142 -0.96 3.57 -11.01
N PRO A 143 -0.95 2.52 -11.84
CA PRO A 143 -2.17 1.82 -12.20
C PRO A 143 -2.87 1.23 -10.97
N GLY A 144 -4.19 1.27 -10.98
CA GLY A 144 -5.05 0.62 -10.00
C GLY A 144 -5.84 -0.51 -10.64
N LEU A 145 -6.25 -1.50 -9.86
CA LEU A 145 -7.18 -2.57 -10.26
C LEU A 145 -8.34 -2.61 -9.28
N CYS A 146 -9.57 -2.53 -9.77
CA CYS A 146 -10.78 -2.82 -9.02
C CYS A 146 -11.38 -4.14 -9.52
N VAL A 147 -11.51 -5.12 -8.63
CA VAL A 147 -12.21 -6.38 -8.92
C VAL A 147 -13.62 -6.26 -8.35
N GLY A 148 -14.63 -6.54 -9.18
CA GLY A 148 -16.02 -6.45 -8.77
C GLY A 148 -16.54 -5.02 -8.59
N PRO A 149 -16.40 -4.12 -9.59
CA PRO A 149 -16.72 -2.70 -9.43
C PRO A 149 -18.19 -2.45 -9.06
N MET A 150 -19.12 -3.33 -9.46
CA MET A 150 -20.54 -3.21 -9.12
C MET A 150 -20.92 -3.69 -7.72
N ARG A 151 -19.99 -4.31 -6.99
CA ARG A 151 -20.26 -4.92 -5.68
C ARG A 151 -20.00 -3.97 -4.52
N THR A 152 -19.64 -2.72 -4.82
CA THR A 152 -19.14 -1.76 -3.84
C THR A 152 -19.40 -0.33 -4.28
N GLU A 153 -19.68 0.54 -3.32
CA GLU A 153 -19.81 1.99 -3.50
C GLU A 153 -18.48 2.74 -3.29
N PHE A 154 -17.37 2.02 -3.09
CA PHE A 154 -16.04 2.59 -2.82
C PHE A 154 -15.19 2.76 -4.10
N THR A 155 -15.83 2.75 -5.27
CA THR A 155 -15.12 2.86 -6.55
C THR A 155 -14.63 4.27 -6.83
N ASP A 156 -15.27 5.29 -6.25
CA ASP A 156 -14.94 6.70 -6.48
C ASP A 156 -13.55 7.05 -5.96
N GLU A 157 -13.13 6.43 -4.85
CA GLU A 157 -11.80 6.58 -4.28
C GLU A 157 -10.70 6.10 -5.23
N LEU A 158 -11.02 5.18 -6.15
CA LEU A 158 -10.07 4.59 -7.09
C LEU A 158 -9.89 5.42 -8.37
N ILE A 159 -10.74 6.43 -8.60
CA ILE A 159 -10.75 7.24 -9.82
C ILE A 159 -9.41 7.98 -10.03
N SER A 160 -8.69 8.21 -8.94
CA SER A 160 -7.38 8.85 -8.97
C SER A 160 -6.31 7.99 -9.64
N ASN A 161 -6.44 6.66 -9.66
CA ASN A 161 -5.46 5.78 -10.31
C ASN A 161 -5.42 5.99 -11.83
N ASP A 162 -4.23 5.92 -12.43
CA ASP A 162 -4.07 6.18 -13.87
C ASP A 162 -3.09 5.21 -14.55
N PRO A 163 -3.57 4.32 -15.44
CA PRO A 163 -4.98 3.99 -15.70
C PRO A 163 -5.63 3.22 -14.54
N LEU A 164 -6.97 3.24 -14.48
CA LEU A 164 -7.75 2.37 -13.60
C LEU A 164 -8.21 1.14 -14.39
N TYR A 165 -7.82 -0.05 -13.96
CA TYR A 165 -8.34 -1.30 -14.48
C TYR A 165 -9.56 -1.71 -13.67
N VAL A 166 -10.59 -2.21 -14.36
CA VAL A 166 -11.76 -2.80 -13.72
C VAL A 166 -11.96 -4.20 -14.27
N ALA A 167 -12.17 -5.16 -13.39
CA ALA A 167 -12.29 -6.56 -13.76
C ALA A 167 -13.45 -7.26 -13.05
N ASP A 168 -14.21 -8.05 -13.80
CA ASP A 168 -15.24 -8.96 -13.28
C ASP A 168 -15.43 -10.15 -14.23
N ILE A 169 -16.16 -11.17 -13.80
CA ILE A 169 -16.40 -12.42 -14.55
C ILE A 169 -17.36 -12.23 -15.73
N ASP A 170 -18.11 -11.12 -15.78
CA ASP A 170 -19.10 -10.82 -16.80
C ASP A 170 -19.12 -9.32 -17.13
N GLN A 171 -19.23 -8.99 -18.41
CA GLN A 171 -19.27 -7.60 -18.89
C GLN A 171 -20.45 -6.81 -18.30
N ARG A 172 -21.59 -7.48 -18.05
CA ARG A 172 -22.79 -6.87 -17.44
C ARG A 172 -22.57 -6.39 -16.00
N LEU A 173 -21.53 -6.89 -15.33
CA LEU A 173 -21.10 -6.42 -14.00
C LEU A 173 -20.10 -5.27 -14.09
N ILE A 174 -19.62 -4.93 -15.28
CA ILE A 174 -18.65 -3.84 -15.52
C ILE A 174 -19.36 -2.64 -16.14
N ASP A 175 -20.29 -2.88 -17.07
CA ASP A 175 -20.97 -1.83 -17.84
C ASP A 175 -21.65 -0.76 -16.97
N PRO A 176 -22.39 -1.09 -15.89
CA PRO A 176 -23.07 -0.04 -15.13
C PRO A 176 -22.08 0.88 -14.40
N PHE A 177 -20.91 0.38 -13.99
CA PHE A 177 -19.83 1.25 -13.50
C PHE A 177 -19.32 2.18 -14.61
N LEU A 178 -19.08 1.66 -15.82
CA LEU A 178 -18.59 2.46 -16.95
C LEU A 178 -19.59 3.53 -17.41
N ASP A 179 -20.88 3.25 -17.32
CA ASP A 179 -21.94 4.15 -17.77
C ASP A 179 -22.18 5.31 -16.79
N GLN A 180 -21.80 5.14 -15.53
CA GLN A 180 -21.75 6.23 -14.55
C GLN A 180 -20.57 7.19 -14.78
N GLN A 181 -19.53 6.77 -15.52
CA GLN A 181 -18.35 7.58 -15.75
C GLN A 181 -18.53 8.56 -16.91
N ASN A 182 -18.00 9.77 -16.75
CA ASN A 182 -17.98 10.74 -17.85
C ASN A 182 -17.08 10.24 -19.01
N GLN A 183 -17.36 10.72 -20.22
CA GLN A 183 -16.70 10.26 -21.45
C GLN A 183 -15.16 10.43 -21.40
N THR A 184 -14.68 11.52 -20.82
CA THR A 184 -13.24 11.80 -20.68
C THR A 184 -12.55 10.77 -19.79
N TYR A 185 -13.16 10.43 -18.64
CA TYR A 185 -12.61 9.48 -17.69
C TYR A 185 -12.72 8.03 -18.19
N ARG A 186 -13.77 7.70 -18.95
CA ARG A 186 -13.95 6.36 -19.56
C ARG A 186 -12.74 5.95 -20.41
N HIS A 187 -12.06 6.90 -21.05
CA HIS A 187 -10.82 6.65 -21.81
C HIS A 187 -9.60 6.28 -20.95
N ARG A 188 -9.66 6.47 -19.63
CA ARG A 188 -8.62 6.08 -18.65
C ARG A 188 -8.94 4.79 -17.93
N VAL A 189 -10.19 4.33 -18.00
CA VAL A 189 -10.62 3.03 -17.48
C VAL A 189 -10.26 1.93 -18.47
N ARG A 190 -9.83 0.77 -17.97
CA ARG A 190 -9.48 -0.41 -18.76
C ARG A 190 -10.34 -1.59 -18.29
N PRO A 191 -11.47 -1.89 -18.95
CA PRO A 191 -12.31 -3.01 -18.57
C PRO A 191 -11.71 -4.35 -19.03
N TYR A 192 -11.80 -5.35 -18.17
CA TYR A 192 -11.39 -6.73 -18.46
C TYR A 192 -12.44 -7.71 -17.94
N VAL A 193 -12.87 -8.62 -18.81
CA VAL A 193 -13.67 -9.78 -18.38
C VAL A 193 -12.71 -10.89 -18.01
N ILE A 194 -12.62 -11.21 -16.72
CA ILE A 194 -11.81 -12.32 -16.20
C ILE A 194 -12.56 -13.64 -16.38
N GLN A 195 -11.83 -14.76 -16.34
CA GLN A 195 -12.46 -16.07 -16.46
C GLN A 195 -13.35 -16.34 -15.23
N PRO A 196 -14.46 -17.09 -15.38
CA PRO A 196 -15.14 -17.66 -14.24
C PRO A 196 -14.18 -18.49 -13.38
N TRP A 197 -14.44 -18.54 -12.07
CA TRP A 197 -13.55 -19.23 -11.14
C TRP A 197 -13.33 -20.70 -11.52
N ASP A 198 -12.07 -21.14 -11.51
CA ASP A 198 -11.68 -22.54 -11.68
C ASP A 198 -10.40 -22.78 -10.88
N TRP A 199 -10.43 -23.79 -10.00
CA TRP A 199 -9.32 -24.17 -9.12
C TRP A 199 -8.00 -24.43 -9.86
N ASN A 200 -8.07 -24.79 -11.14
CA ASN A 200 -6.89 -25.15 -11.95
C ASN A 200 -6.48 -24.05 -12.95
N ARG A 201 -7.07 -22.86 -12.89
CA ARG A 201 -6.81 -21.78 -13.86
C ARG A 201 -6.46 -20.48 -13.17
N ARG A 202 -5.58 -19.71 -13.82
CA ARG A 202 -5.25 -18.35 -13.39
C ARG A 202 -6.40 -17.40 -13.75
N LEU A 203 -6.93 -16.71 -12.74
CA LEU A 203 -8.04 -15.77 -12.88
C LEU A 203 -7.62 -14.52 -13.65
N PHE A 204 -6.41 -14.03 -13.39
CA PHE A 204 -5.91 -12.73 -13.87
C PHE A 204 -4.90 -12.84 -15.01
N ARG A 205 -4.94 -13.92 -15.80
CA ARG A 205 -3.97 -14.21 -16.87
C ARG A 205 -3.81 -13.09 -17.91
N ASP A 206 -4.87 -12.31 -18.13
CA ASP A 206 -4.93 -11.26 -19.15
C ASP A 206 -4.52 -9.88 -18.58
N LEU A 207 -4.26 -9.79 -17.28
CA LEU A 207 -3.81 -8.57 -16.61
C LEU A 207 -2.28 -8.51 -16.54
N PRO A 208 -1.68 -7.31 -16.64
CA PRO A 208 -0.23 -7.19 -16.68
C PRO A 208 0.40 -7.38 -15.29
N GLU A 209 1.32 -8.34 -15.19
CA GLU A 209 2.05 -8.61 -13.95
C GLU A 209 3.02 -7.46 -13.58
N GLY A 210 3.19 -7.23 -12.27
CA GLY A 210 4.11 -6.23 -11.73
C GLY A 210 3.83 -4.80 -12.18
N GLN A 211 2.56 -4.42 -12.40
CA GLN A 211 2.17 -3.09 -12.84
C GLN A 211 1.37 -2.29 -11.80
N PHE A 212 0.63 -2.96 -10.92
CA PHE A 212 -0.35 -2.30 -10.07
C PHE A 212 0.28 -1.71 -8.80
N GLY A 213 -0.07 -0.46 -8.49
CA GLY A 213 0.22 0.16 -7.20
C GLY A 213 -0.86 -0.11 -6.16
N LEU A 214 -2.10 -0.26 -6.62
CA LEU A 214 -3.27 -0.59 -5.81
C LEU A 214 -4.08 -1.70 -6.48
N VAL A 215 -4.46 -2.71 -5.71
CA VAL A 215 -5.50 -3.69 -6.07
C VAL A 215 -6.60 -3.61 -5.01
N PHE A 216 -7.85 -3.48 -5.44
CA PHE A 216 -9.01 -3.34 -4.58
C PHE A 216 -10.03 -4.43 -4.88
N ILE A 217 -10.44 -5.16 -3.85
CA ILE A 217 -11.36 -6.30 -3.95
C ILE A 217 -12.38 -6.17 -2.81
N ALA A 218 -13.59 -5.71 -3.09
CA ALA A 218 -14.62 -5.58 -2.07
C ALA A 218 -15.84 -6.44 -2.40
N ASN A 219 -16.47 -6.98 -1.35
CA ASN A 219 -17.69 -7.78 -1.42
C ASN A 219 -17.56 -8.99 -2.37
N TYR A 220 -16.38 -9.60 -2.38
CA TYR A 220 -16.02 -10.73 -3.23
C TYR A 220 -15.53 -11.91 -2.38
N PHE A 221 -14.54 -11.69 -1.52
CA PHE A 221 -13.96 -12.73 -0.66
C PHE A 221 -14.90 -13.22 0.45
N GLU A 222 -15.97 -12.48 0.75
CA GLU A 222 -17.07 -12.93 1.61
C GLU A 222 -17.73 -14.20 1.10
N TYR A 223 -17.58 -14.51 -0.18
CA TYR A 223 -18.20 -15.65 -0.86
C TYR A 223 -17.16 -16.62 -1.44
N LEU A 224 -15.88 -16.45 -1.11
CA LEU A 224 -14.82 -17.39 -1.49
C LEU A 224 -14.33 -18.15 -0.25
N PRO A 225 -14.13 -19.48 -0.36
CA PRO A 225 -13.47 -20.22 0.70
C PRO A 225 -12.00 -19.78 0.84
N LEU A 226 -11.41 -20.05 2.01
CA LEU A 226 -10.08 -19.58 2.38
C LEU A 226 -8.98 -19.96 1.36
N ASP A 227 -9.01 -21.18 0.84
CA ASP A 227 -8.09 -21.66 -0.20
C ASP A 227 -8.29 -20.93 -1.55
N GLY A 228 -9.53 -20.57 -1.87
CA GLY A 228 -9.85 -19.71 -3.00
C GLY A 228 -9.26 -18.31 -2.83
N ILE A 229 -9.45 -17.69 -1.66
CA ILE A 229 -8.85 -16.38 -1.35
C ILE A 229 -7.32 -16.46 -1.47
N LYS A 230 -6.69 -17.50 -0.92
CA LYS A 230 -5.23 -17.74 -1.01
C LYS A 230 -4.75 -17.83 -2.46
N SER A 231 -5.46 -18.57 -3.31
CA SER A 231 -5.14 -18.70 -4.73
C SER A 231 -5.20 -17.32 -5.43
N MET A 232 -6.27 -16.56 -5.18
CA MET A 232 -6.44 -15.24 -5.76
C MET A 232 -5.38 -14.26 -5.28
N LEU A 233 -5.05 -14.25 -3.98
CA LEU A 233 -3.98 -13.43 -3.41
C LEU A 233 -2.60 -13.80 -3.96
N THR A 234 -2.35 -15.07 -4.30
CA THR A 234 -1.11 -15.48 -4.96
C THR A 234 -0.97 -14.81 -6.33
N GLU A 235 -2.05 -14.74 -7.11
CA GLU A 235 -2.03 -14.02 -8.39
C GLU A 235 -1.92 -12.51 -8.20
N VAL A 236 -2.67 -11.93 -7.25
CA VAL A 236 -2.56 -10.50 -6.91
C VAL A 236 -1.12 -10.13 -6.52
N HIS A 237 -0.40 -11.03 -5.85
CA HIS A 237 0.99 -10.79 -5.49
C HIS A 237 1.86 -10.62 -6.74
N ALA A 238 1.61 -11.39 -7.80
CA ALA A 238 2.29 -11.25 -9.09
C ALA A 238 1.89 -9.94 -9.80
N LEU A 239 0.63 -9.55 -9.73
CA LEU A 239 0.12 -8.29 -10.31
C LEU A 239 0.73 -7.03 -9.66
N LEU A 240 0.93 -7.06 -8.35
CA LEU A 240 1.43 -5.92 -7.60
C LEU A 240 2.91 -5.61 -7.90
N ARG A 241 3.19 -4.31 -7.96
CA ARG A 241 4.56 -3.79 -7.92
C ARG A 241 5.14 -3.91 -6.51
N PRO A 242 6.48 -3.93 -6.36
CA PRO A 242 7.10 -3.79 -5.05
C PRO A 242 6.60 -2.52 -4.35
N GLY A 243 6.14 -2.65 -3.11
CA GLY A 243 5.50 -1.59 -2.32
C GLY A 243 4.03 -1.33 -2.65
N GLY A 244 3.45 -2.01 -3.64
CA GLY A 244 2.03 -1.90 -3.96
C GLY A 244 1.15 -2.58 -2.92
N THR A 245 -0.08 -2.10 -2.78
CA THR A 245 -1.02 -2.52 -1.75
C THR A 245 -2.23 -3.23 -2.36
N CYS A 246 -2.66 -4.33 -1.75
CA CYS A 246 -3.99 -4.87 -1.94
C CYS A 246 -4.86 -4.51 -0.73
N VAL A 247 -6.04 -3.96 -0.99
CA VAL A 247 -7.07 -3.70 0.02
C VAL A 247 -8.27 -4.57 -0.31
N PHE A 248 -8.73 -5.36 0.65
CA PHE A 248 -9.88 -6.22 0.42
C PHE A 248 -10.79 -6.35 1.64
N THR A 249 -12.08 -6.55 1.40
CA THR A 249 -13.04 -6.92 2.45
C THR A 249 -13.21 -8.43 2.51
N PHE A 250 -13.54 -8.97 3.69
CA PHE A 250 -13.78 -10.38 3.91
C PHE A 250 -14.67 -10.61 5.14
N ASN A 251 -15.20 -11.83 5.27
CA ASN A 251 -16.01 -12.22 6.43
C ASN A 251 -15.11 -12.67 7.59
N ASP A 252 -14.63 -11.74 8.43
CA ASP A 252 -13.73 -12.09 9.54
C ASP A 252 -14.42 -12.93 10.62
N CYS A 253 -14.19 -14.24 10.58
CA CYS A 253 -14.77 -15.19 11.52
C CYS A 253 -14.06 -15.30 12.88
N ASP A 254 -13.11 -14.41 13.20
CA ASP A 254 -12.68 -14.22 14.59
C ASP A 254 -13.82 -13.58 15.43
N ASN A 255 -14.79 -12.95 14.75
CA ASN A 255 -16.01 -12.44 15.35
C ASN A 255 -17.17 -13.45 15.24
N TYR A 256 -17.77 -13.77 16.39
CA TYR A 256 -18.89 -14.71 16.47
C TYR A 256 -20.11 -14.32 15.61
N GLN A 257 -20.36 -13.04 15.39
CA GLN A 257 -21.48 -12.58 14.57
C GLN A 257 -21.25 -12.92 13.08
N ASN A 258 -20.00 -12.89 12.63
CA ASN A 258 -19.61 -13.25 11.28
C ASN A 258 -19.63 -14.77 11.07
N ILE A 259 -19.35 -15.54 12.12
CA ILE A 259 -19.57 -16.99 12.10
C ILE A 259 -21.05 -17.32 11.94
N LYS A 260 -21.97 -16.56 12.57
CA LYS A 260 -23.40 -16.76 12.34
C LYS A 260 -23.76 -16.61 10.86
N LEU A 261 -23.17 -15.67 10.13
CA LEU A 261 -23.42 -15.53 8.69
C LEU A 261 -23.00 -16.79 7.92
N CYS A 262 -21.88 -17.41 8.31
CA CYS A 262 -21.46 -18.69 7.75
C CYS A 262 -22.38 -19.85 8.15
N GLU A 263 -22.80 -19.92 9.41
CA GLU A 263 -23.75 -20.95 9.89
C GLU A 263 -25.12 -20.89 9.17
N HIS A 264 -25.45 -19.78 8.53
CA HIS A 264 -26.66 -19.62 7.71
C HIS A 264 -26.37 -19.67 6.19
N HIS A 265 -25.17 -20.06 5.78
CA HIS A 265 -24.75 -20.15 4.37
C HIS A 265 -24.86 -18.81 3.61
N TYR A 266 -24.69 -17.68 4.32
CA TYR A 266 -24.68 -16.35 3.68
C TYR A 266 -23.28 -15.90 3.26
N LYS A 267 -22.24 -16.36 3.95
CA LYS A 267 -20.83 -16.01 3.72
C LYS A 267 -19.91 -17.18 4.04
N SER A 268 -18.71 -17.19 3.47
CA SER A 268 -17.67 -18.18 3.76
C SER A 268 -17.09 -18.01 5.17
N TYR A 269 -16.63 -19.12 5.76
CA TYR A 269 -15.87 -19.14 7.00
C TYR A 269 -14.41 -18.75 6.74
N THR A 270 -14.02 -17.56 7.20
CA THR A 270 -12.70 -17.00 6.93
C THR A 270 -12.14 -16.35 8.21
N PRO A 271 -11.51 -17.13 9.11
CA PRO A 271 -10.92 -16.56 10.34
C PRO A 271 -9.83 -15.53 10.03
N GLY A 272 -9.91 -14.38 10.68
CA GLY A 272 -8.97 -13.28 10.49
C GLY A 272 -7.53 -13.66 10.85
N GLY A 273 -7.32 -14.42 11.92
CA GLY A 273 -6.01 -14.95 12.30
C GLY A 273 -5.37 -15.78 11.18
N MET A 274 -6.13 -16.73 10.62
CA MET A 274 -5.67 -17.55 9.50
C MET A 274 -5.38 -16.71 8.25
N MET A 275 -6.22 -15.72 7.95
CA MET A 275 -5.99 -14.80 6.83
C MET A 275 -4.70 -14.00 6.96
N VAL A 276 -4.37 -13.55 8.18
CA VAL A 276 -3.10 -12.85 8.45
C VAL A 276 -1.92 -13.77 8.17
N ASP A 277 -1.97 -15.01 8.67
CA ASP A 277 -0.90 -15.99 8.47
C ASP A 277 -0.72 -16.33 6.99
N GLU A 278 -1.81 -16.56 6.27
CA GLU A 278 -1.79 -16.84 4.82
C GLU A 278 -1.20 -15.67 4.03
N CYS A 279 -1.57 -14.43 4.34
CA CYS A 279 -0.98 -13.26 3.70
C CYS A 279 0.53 -13.17 3.95
N GLN A 280 0.98 -13.43 5.18
CA GLN A 280 2.40 -13.40 5.53
C GLN A 280 3.19 -14.51 4.83
N GLN A 281 2.64 -15.73 4.76
CA GLN A 281 3.24 -16.86 4.04
C GLN A 281 3.39 -16.58 2.54
N LEU A 282 2.42 -15.88 1.93
CA LEU A 282 2.49 -15.43 0.53
C LEU A 282 3.50 -14.30 0.29
N GLY A 283 4.15 -13.77 1.33
CA GLY A 283 5.18 -12.74 1.24
C GLY A 283 4.69 -11.32 1.39
N TYR A 284 3.42 -11.12 1.79
CA TYR A 284 2.89 -9.80 2.11
C TYR A 284 3.31 -9.32 3.50
N LYS A 285 3.26 -8.00 3.68
CA LYS A 285 3.21 -7.36 4.99
C LYS A 285 1.77 -6.91 5.25
N VAL A 286 1.13 -7.42 6.29
CA VAL A 286 -0.17 -6.88 6.74
C VAL A 286 0.07 -5.52 7.37
N THR A 287 -0.46 -4.46 6.78
CA THR A 287 -0.28 -3.08 7.24
C THR A 287 -1.44 -2.61 8.11
N HIS A 288 -2.63 -3.15 7.85
CA HIS A 288 -3.81 -2.89 8.65
C HIS A 288 -4.78 -4.07 8.56
N LYS A 289 -5.44 -4.36 9.67
CA LYS A 289 -6.59 -5.25 9.77
C LYS A 289 -7.64 -4.50 10.57
N HIS A 290 -8.85 -4.42 10.05
CA HIS A 290 -9.97 -3.88 10.78
C HIS A 290 -11.03 -4.94 10.96
N ASP A 291 -11.41 -5.12 12.21
CA ASP A 291 -12.35 -6.16 12.62
C ASP A 291 -13.68 -5.49 12.93
N HIS A 292 -14.70 -5.82 12.15
CA HIS A 292 -16.06 -5.36 12.41
C HIS A 292 -17.06 -6.52 12.38
N SER A 293 -18.12 -6.33 13.15
CA SER A 293 -19.33 -7.14 13.16
C SER A 293 -20.06 -7.13 11.82
N PHE A 294 -20.97 -8.09 11.61
CA PHE A 294 -21.87 -8.17 10.44
C PHE A 294 -21.18 -8.29 9.07
N GLY A 295 -19.96 -8.82 9.06
CA GLY A 295 -19.26 -9.28 7.87
C GLY A 295 -18.67 -8.15 7.03
N PHE A 296 -18.31 -7.02 7.64
CA PHE A 296 -17.51 -5.95 7.03
C PHE A 296 -16.12 -5.86 7.68
N GLY A 297 -15.36 -6.97 7.63
CA GLY A 297 -13.94 -6.95 7.95
C GLY A 297 -13.14 -6.51 6.71
N TRP A 298 -12.02 -5.82 6.90
CA TRP A 298 -11.09 -5.57 5.80
C TRP A 298 -9.64 -5.67 6.21
N MET A 299 -8.80 -5.92 5.22
CA MET A 299 -7.36 -6.01 5.39
C MET A 299 -6.65 -5.20 4.31
N GLU A 300 -5.53 -4.62 4.71
CA GLU A 300 -4.60 -3.93 3.84
C GLU A 300 -3.27 -4.66 3.90
N ILE A 301 -2.83 -5.17 2.75
CA ILE A 301 -1.61 -5.96 2.63
C ILE A 301 -0.69 -5.34 1.58
N THR A 302 0.59 -5.21 1.91
CA THR A 302 1.58 -4.57 1.04
C THR A 302 2.61 -5.58 0.58
N LYS A 303 2.88 -5.63 -0.73
CA LYS A 303 4.00 -6.40 -1.28
C LYS A 303 5.32 -5.76 -0.86
N ARG A 304 6.27 -6.53 -0.33
CA ARG A 304 7.57 -6.02 0.14
C ARG A 304 8.30 -5.23 -0.97
N GLY A 305 8.91 -4.12 -0.57
CA GLY A 305 9.62 -3.21 -1.47
C GLY A 305 9.15 -1.77 -1.34
N ALA A 306 9.52 -0.93 -2.30
CA ALA A 306 9.13 0.48 -2.32
C ALA A 306 8.55 0.85 -3.68
N LEU A 307 7.42 1.56 -3.66
CA LEU A 307 6.82 2.11 -4.87
C LEU A 307 7.76 3.14 -5.49
N LYS A 308 8.08 2.93 -6.77
CA LYS A 308 8.91 3.84 -7.57
C LYS A 308 8.19 4.14 -8.87
N THR A 309 8.17 5.40 -9.26
CA THR A 309 7.59 5.82 -10.53
C THR A 309 8.57 6.67 -11.32
N LEU A 310 8.54 6.51 -12.64
CA LEU A 310 9.19 7.42 -13.58
C LEU A 310 8.22 8.52 -14.06
N LYS A 311 6.94 8.43 -13.68
CA LYS A 311 5.96 9.44 -14.06
C LYS A 311 6.24 10.74 -13.30
N GLY A 312 6.65 11.77 -14.03
CA GLY A 312 6.78 13.14 -13.53
C GLY A 312 5.48 13.95 -13.60
N GLY A 313 4.46 13.45 -14.31
CA GLY A 313 3.17 14.10 -14.50
C GLY A 313 2.17 13.16 -15.16
N GLN A 314 0.89 13.54 -15.14
CA GLN A 314 -0.16 12.78 -15.80
C GLN A 314 0.03 12.82 -17.34
N ALA A 315 -0.23 11.71 -18.02
CA ALA A 315 -0.13 11.67 -19.48
C ALA A 315 -1.33 12.41 -20.09
N LEU A 316 -1.12 13.65 -20.54
CA LEU A 316 -2.16 14.49 -21.15
C LEU A 316 -2.27 14.31 -22.68
N ALA A 317 -1.38 13.52 -23.28
CA ALA A 317 -1.31 13.35 -24.72
C ALA A 317 -2.11 12.12 -25.17
N GLN A 318 -3.05 12.33 -26.09
CA GLN A 318 -3.75 11.25 -26.79
C GLN A 318 -2.99 10.88 -28.06
N ILE A 319 -2.68 9.60 -28.26
CA ILE A 319 -2.23 9.12 -29.57
C ILE A 319 -3.47 9.06 -30.47
N ARG A 320 -3.62 10.03 -31.36
CA ARG A 320 -4.64 9.97 -32.41
C ARG A 320 -4.16 9.02 -33.50
N SER A 321 -4.74 7.82 -33.56
CA SER A 321 -4.75 7.08 -34.82
C SER A 321 -5.52 7.93 -35.84
N THR A 322 -4.91 8.24 -36.97
CA THR A 322 -5.51 9.15 -37.96
C THR A 322 -6.72 8.54 -38.68
N VAL A 323 -6.96 7.22 -38.58
CA VAL A 323 -8.19 6.54 -39.03
C VAL A 323 -8.40 5.22 -38.24
N PRO A 324 -9.61 4.88 -37.75
CA PRO A 324 -9.90 3.54 -37.23
C PRO A 324 -9.78 2.49 -38.34
N GLY A 325 -8.79 1.59 -38.25
CA GLY A 325 -8.59 0.49 -39.20
C GLY A 325 -7.71 0.79 -40.42
N ALA A 326 -7.15 2.00 -40.58
CA ALA A 326 -6.12 2.21 -41.59
C ALA A 326 -4.76 1.70 -41.11
N PRO A 327 -3.96 1.05 -41.97
CA PRO A 327 -2.56 0.79 -41.65
C PRO A 327 -1.87 2.11 -41.32
N ILE A 328 -1.02 2.09 -40.29
CA ILE A 328 -0.18 3.22 -39.89
C ILE A 328 0.46 3.77 -41.18
N PRO A 329 0.29 5.06 -41.53
CA PRO A 329 0.91 5.62 -42.72
C PRO A 329 2.41 5.42 -42.58
N THR A 330 2.95 4.47 -43.34
CA THR A 330 4.37 4.46 -43.63
C THR A 330 4.55 5.67 -44.53
N GLU A 331 5.23 6.70 -44.04
CA GLU A 331 5.58 7.86 -44.86
C GLU A 331 6.26 7.31 -46.11
N THR A 332 5.57 7.39 -47.25
CA THR A 332 6.14 6.95 -48.52
C THR A 332 7.08 8.05 -48.97
N TYR A 333 8.34 7.93 -48.58
CA TYR A 333 9.39 8.85 -49.01
C TYR A 333 9.51 8.82 -50.53
N SER A 334 9.49 9.99 -51.16
CA SER A 334 9.87 10.07 -52.57
C SER A 334 11.34 9.64 -52.76
N LYS A 335 11.72 9.25 -53.98
CA LYS A 335 13.13 8.92 -54.28
C LYS A 335 14.07 10.08 -53.94
N GLU A 336 13.59 11.33 -54.04
CA GLU A 336 14.33 12.53 -53.70
C GLU A 336 14.49 12.68 -52.18
N ASP A 337 13.43 12.41 -51.40
CA ASP A 337 13.49 12.43 -49.94
C ASP A 337 14.47 11.39 -49.40
N ILE A 338 14.47 10.17 -49.94
CA ILE A 338 15.40 9.12 -49.56
C ILE A 338 16.85 9.57 -49.84
N LYS A 339 17.09 10.18 -51.00
CA LYS A 339 18.42 10.69 -51.36
C LYS A 339 18.86 11.81 -50.42
N ARG A 340 17.97 12.75 -50.09
CA ARG A 340 18.23 13.85 -49.15
C ARG A 340 18.54 13.34 -47.75
N ILE A 341 17.71 12.45 -47.20
CA ILE A 341 17.87 11.87 -45.86
C ILE A 341 19.18 11.09 -45.76
N ARG A 342 19.53 10.30 -46.78
CA ARG A 342 20.80 9.55 -46.80
C ARG A 342 22.01 10.48 -46.87
N GLN A 343 21.95 11.54 -47.66
CA GLN A 343 23.04 12.51 -47.74
C GLN A 343 23.23 13.23 -46.41
N GLU A 344 22.15 13.68 -45.78
CA GLU A 344 22.18 14.34 -44.48
C GLU A 344 22.71 13.42 -43.37
N ALA A 345 22.37 12.12 -43.39
CA ALA A 345 22.91 11.14 -42.44
C ALA A 345 24.43 10.92 -42.62
N ILE A 346 24.94 10.98 -43.85
CA ILE A 346 26.37 10.91 -44.16
C ILE A 346 27.07 12.16 -43.62
N ASP A 347 26.50 13.34 -43.85
CA ASP A 347 27.08 14.62 -43.42
C ASP A 347 27.17 14.71 -41.89
N LEU A 348 26.16 14.18 -41.19
CA LEU A 348 26.12 14.07 -39.72
C LEU A 348 26.93 12.89 -39.15
N LYS A 349 27.60 12.09 -40.00
CA LYS A 349 28.40 10.92 -39.60
C LYS A 349 27.64 9.93 -38.71
N ILE A 350 26.38 9.64 -39.05
CA ILE A 350 25.52 8.74 -38.27
C ILE A 350 25.99 7.29 -38.36
N ASP A 351 26.46 6.86 -39.54
CA ASP A 351 27.03 5.54 -39.81
C ASP A 351 27.99 5.64 -41.01
N THR A 352 28.57 4.52 -41.43
CA THR A 352 29.42 4.42 -42.63
C THR A 352 28.63 4.74 -43.89
N LYS A 353 29.27 5.46 -44.82
CA LYS A 353 28.70 5.82 -46.13
C LYS A 353 28.21 4.59 -46.90
N LEU A 354 28.88 3.45 -46.74
CA LEU A 354 28.51 2.18 -47.37
C LEU A 354 27.20 1.64 -46.80
N ALA A 355 27.05 1.59 -45.47
CA ALA A 355 25.83 1.10 -44.80
C ALA A 355 24.60 1.98 -45.10
N ILE A 356 24.79 3.29 -45.18
CA ILE A 356 23.70 4.23 -45.50
C ILE A 356 23.26 4.09 -46.97
N LYS A 357 24.21 3.91 -47.90
CA LYS A 357 23.90 3.75 -49.32
C LYS A 357 23.30 2.39 -49.67
N SER A 358 23.74 1.31 -49.00
CA SER A 358 23.22 -0.04 -49.22
C SER A 358 21.78 -0.22 -48.72
N GLY A 359 21.24 0.72 -47.94
CA GLY A 359 19.91 0.61 -47.37
C GLY A 359 19.84 -0.33 -46.17
N ALA A 360 20.98 -0.64 -45.54
CA ALA A 360 21.03 -1.46 -44.33
C ALA A 360 20.23 -0.86 -43.15
N ILE A 361 19.96 0.45 -43.21
CA ILE A 361 19.12 1.19 -42.26
C ILE A 361 17.91 1.74 -43.02
N SER A 362 16.70 1.50 -42.50
CA SER A 362 15.47 2.05 -43.08
C SER A 362 15.46 3.58 -43.04
N THR A 363 14.75 4.20 -43.98
CA THR A 363 14.67 5.66 -44.09
C THR A 363 14.09 6.31 -42.83
N ASP A 364 13.05 5.72 -42.22
CA ASP A 364 12.47 6.19 -40.96
C ASP A 364 13.51 6.21 -39.82
N LYS A 365 14.30 5.13 -39.74
CA LYS A 365 15.33 4.98 -38.72
C LYS A 365 16.46 5.98 -38.93
N LEU A 366 16.84 6.26 -40.19
CA LEU A 366 17.80 7.32 -40.50
C LEU A 366 17.28 8.70 -40.08
N GLN A 367 16.03 9.05 -40.41
CA GLN A 367 15.44 10.34 -40.05
C GLN A 367 15.39 10.55 -38.53
N LEU A 368 15.01 9.51 -37.77
CA LEU A 368 15.03 9.55 -36.32
C LEU A 368 16.44 9.78 -35.76
N LEU A 369 17.46 9.14 -36.33
CA LEU A 369 18.86 9.29 -35.92
C LEU A 369 19.40 10.70 -36.23
N ILE A 370 19.05 11.26 -37.40
CA ILE A 370 19.38 12.64 -37.77
C ILE A 370 18.81 13.62 -36.76
N GLN A 371 17.51 13.50 -36.43
CA GLN A 371 16.86 14.37 -35.46
C GLN A 371 17.53 14.29 -34.08
N LYS A 372 17.86 13.07 -33.62
CA LYS A 372 18.59 12.88 -32.36
C LYS A 372 19.96 13.55 -32.37
N ARG A 373 20.71 13.42 -33.47
CA ARG A 373 22.05 14.02 -33.61
C ARG A 373 21.99 15.55 -33.60
N LYS A 374 21.09 16.15 -34.38
CA LYS A 374 20.87 17.60 -34.42
C LYS A 374 20.49 18.18 -33.06
N ARG A 375 19.58 17.51 -32.32
CA ARG A 375 19.23 17.93 -30.95
C ARG A 375 20.42 17.87 -30.00
N ALA A 376 21.26 16.85 -30.11
CA ALA A 376 22.46 16.73 -29.29
C ALA A 376 23.48 17.84 -29.58
N GLU A 377 23.68 18.21 -30.85
CA GLU A 377 24.56 19.31 -31.25
C GLU A 377 24.01 20.68 -30.81
N GLN A 378 22.72 20.90 -30.97
CA GLN A 378 22.06 22.12 -30.50
C GLN A 378 22.16 22.25 -28.98
N LYS A 379 21.92 21.16 -28.23
CA LYS A 379 22.10 21.15 -26.78
C LYS A 379 23.54 21.48 -26.38
N LYS A 380 24.55 20.89 -27.05
CA LYS A 380 25.96 21.23 -26.81
C LYS A 380 26.24 22.72 -27.03
N LEU A 381 25.67 23.31 -28.08
CA LEU A 381 25.81 24.74 -28.37
C LEU A 381 25.15 25.61 -27.28
N THR A 382 23.92 25.27 -26.87
CA THR A 382 23.19 25.98 -25.82
C THR A 382 23.89 25.85 -24.46
N ASP A 383 24.41 24.68 -24.13
CA ASP A 383 25.15 24.44 -22.90
C ASP A 383 26.49 25.21 -22.92
N ALA A 384 27.19 25.27 -24.06
CA ALA A 384 28.39 26.09 -24.22
C ALA A 384 28.09 27.60 -24.08
N GLN A 385 26.98 28.07 -24.66
CA GLN A 385 26.53 29.45 -24.52
C GLN A 385 26.13 29.78 -23.07
N ARG A 386 25.46 28.86 -22.38
CA ARG A 386 25.14 28.99 -20.95
C ARG A 386 26.39 29.01 -20.09
N LEU A 387 27.38 28.16 -20.36
CA LEU A 387 28.65 28.15 -19.65
C LEU A 387 29.41 29.47 -19.84
N ALA A 388 29.36 30.04 -21.06
CA ALA A 388 29.93 31.35 -21.37
C ALA A 388 29.18 32.50 -20.67
N GLN A 389 27.85 32.42 -20.54
CA GLN A 389 27.03 33.42 -19.85
C GLN A 389 27.04 33.29 -18.33
N ALA A 390 27.31 32.10 -17.78
CA ALA A 390 27.35 31.83 -16.34
C ALA A 390 28.60 32.42 -15.65
N GLN A 391 29.50 33.10 -16.37
CA GLN A 391 30.64 33.85 -15.80
C GLN A 391 30.23 35.18 -15.15
N LYS A 392 29.18 35.19 -14.32
CA LYS A 392 28.89 36.30 -13.41
C LYS A 392 28.47 35.73 -12.07
N TRP A 393 29.45 35.36 -11.27
CA TRP A 393 29.25 35.05 -9.86
C TRP A 393 28.87 36.32 -9.11
N THR A 394 27.94 36.22 -8.16
CA THR A 394 27.66 37.24 -7.15
C THR A 394 28.15 36.73 -5.82
N ALA A 395 28.82 37.59 -5.06
CA ALA A 395 29.35 37.28 -3.74
C ALA A 395 28.27 36.66 -2.86
N ARG A 396 28.66 35.67 -2.05
CA ARG A 396 27.78 35.14 -1.00
C ARG A 396 27.25 36.31 -0.17
N ASN A 397 26.08 36.14 0.43
CA ASN A 397 25.34 37.18 1.16
C ASN A 397 26.11 37.88 2.30
N MET A 398 27.36 37.50 2.58
CA MET A 398 28.16 38.07 3.67
C MET A 398 29.40 38.86 3.19
N GLY A 399 29.65 38.94 1.87
CA GLY A 399 30.86 39.59 1.36
C GLY A 399 32.14 38.81 1.68
N TYR A 400 33.29 39.40 1.36
CA TYR A 400 34.63 38.86 1.62
C TYR A 400 35.56 39.98 2.05
N ILE A 401 36.44 39.72 3.01
CA ILE A 401 37.43 40.71 3.45
C ILE A 401 38.72 40.61 2.63
N GLN A 402 39.48 41.69 2.53
CA GLN A 402 40.78 41.73 1.89
C GLN A 402 41.70 40.62 2.43
N GLY A 403 42.34 39.88 1.53
CA GLY A 403 43.20 38.74 1.85
C GLY A 403 42.48 37.41 2.00
N GLN A 404 41.14 37.38 2.03
CA GLN A 404 40.39 36.13 2.14
C GLN A 404 40.46 35.32 0.84
N CYS A 405 40.79 34.03 0.97
CA CYS A 405 40.88 33.12 -0.15
C CYS A 405 39.57 32.37 -0.40
N VAL A 406 39.20 32.20 -1.66
CA VAL A 406 38.01 31.46 -2.11
C VAL A 406 38.35 30.54 -3.27
N ALA A 407 37.72 29.37 -3.31
CA ALA A 407 37.86 28.44 -4.41
C ALA A 407 36.84 28.76 -5.52
N PHE A 408 37.32 28.95 -6.76
CA PHE A 408 36.50 29.16 -7.94
C PHE A 408 37.12 28.48 -9.16
N ASN A 409 36.32 27.68 -9.90
CA ASN A 409 36.77 26.90 -11.05
C ASN A 409 38.06 26.09 -10.79
N GLN A 410 38.12 25.42 -9.63
CA GLN A 410 39.28 24.61 -9.20
C GLN A 410 40.58 25.40 -8.98
N GLN A 411 40.50 26.73 -8.91
CA GLN A 411 41.62 27.62 -8.61
C GLN A 411 41.31 28.44 -7.35
N MET A 412 42.36 28.85 -6.62
CA MET A 412 42.23 29.69 -5.43
C MET A 412 42.44 31.15 -5.78
N TRP A 413 41.53 32.01 -5.31
CA TRP A 413 41.55 33.45 -5.54
C TRP A 413 41.54 34.18 -4.20
N MET A 414 42.35 35.22 -4.06
CA MET A 414 42.43 36.06 -2.87
C MET A 414 41.82 37.43 -3.17
N ALA A 415 40.92 37.90 -2.29
CA ALA A 415 40.33 39.23 -2.41
C ALA A 415 41.41 40.30 -2.23
N MET A 416 41.52 41.25 -3.15
CA MET A 416 42.50 42.34 -3.09
C MET A 416 42.01 43.51 -2.24
N HIS A 417 40.71 43.65 -2.05
CA HIS A 417 40.02 44.63 -1.22
C HIS A 417 38.80 43.96 -0.54
N ASP A 418 38.11 44.67 0.35
CA ASP A 418 36.84 44.20 0.91
C ASP A 418 35.76 44.19 -0.19
N ILE A 419 35.02 43.10 -0.30
CA ILE A 419 34.02 42.83 -1.35
C ILE A 419 32.66 42.72 -0.69
N GLU A 420 31.73 43.56 -1.12
CA GLU A 420 30.41 43.63 -0.50
C GLU A 420 29.56 42.38 -0.81
N PRO A 421 28.60 42.04 0.08
CA PRO A 421 27.58 41.06 -0.21
C PRO A 421 26.95 41.24 -1.59
N LYS A 422 26.81 40.15 -2.35
CA LYS A 422 26.20 40.12 -3.69
C LYS A 422 26.94 40.89 -4.79
N GLN A 423 28.10 41.49 -4.52
CA GLN A 423 28.93 42.12 -5.56
C GLN A 423 29.42 41.07 -6.57
N ARG A 424 29.42 41.41 -7.87
CA ARG A 424 29.84 40.47 -8.90
C ARG A 424 31.36 40.27 -8.90
N PHE A 425 31.83 39.07 -9.22
CA PHE A 425 33.26 38.77 -9.33
C PHE A 425 33.87 39.58 -10.49
N ASP A 426 34.71 40.56 -10.18
CA ASP A 426 35.53 41.28 -11.15
C ASP A 426 37.00 40.91 -10.96
N ARG A 427 37.70 40.55 -12.05
CA ARG A 427 39.10 40.11 -11.96
C ARG A 427 40.05 41.17 -11.40
N THR A 428 39.66 42.44 -11.38
CA THR A 428 40.46 43.51 -10.75
C THR A 428 40.50 43.41 -9.23
N ASP A 429 39.46 42.84 -8.61
CA ASP A 429 39.30 42.79 -7.16
C ASP A 429 39.86 41.50 -6.57
N TRP A 430 40.42 40.60 -7.40
CA TRP A 430 40.90 39.28 -6.99
C TRP A 430 42.25 38.94 -7.62
N GLN A 431 43.15 38.38 -6.81
CA GLN A 431 44.43 37.85 -7.27
C GLN A 431 44.41 36.32 -7.25
N LEU A 432 44.84 35.71 -8.34
CA LEU A 432 45.01 34.26 -8.40
C LEU A 432 46.16 33.85 -7.47
N VAL A 433 45.86 33.00 -6.50
CA VAL A 433 46.86 32.38 -5.62
C VAL A 433 47.37 31.15 -6.36
N LYS A 434 48.61 31.24 -6.86
CA LYS A 434 49.27 30.14 -7.56
C LYS A 434 49.77 29.07 -6.61
#